data_AF-A0A2V8ADH1-F1
#
_entry.id   AF-A0A2V8ADH1-F1
#
_cell.length_a   1.000
_cell.length_b   1.000
_cell.length_c   1.000
_cell.angle_alpha   90.00
_cell.angle_beta   90.00
_cell.angle_gamma   90.00
#
_symmetry.space_group_name_H-M   'P 1'
#
loop_
_entity.id
_entity.type
_entity.pdbx_description
1 polymer ?
#
loop_
_entity_poly.entity_id
_entity_poly.type
_entity_poly.pdbx_seq_one_letter_code
_entity_poly.pdbx_strand_id
1 'polypeptide(L)'
;MADADRERRLLGPIAGAARAAAARESKVAALNRLLRRIGESVVVFTEYRDTLQHLRALLQRPSIALHGGLTREERACALNAFIHRPGSVLLATDAAGEGLNLHHSCRTVINLELPWNPMRLEQRIGRVDRIGQAHTVHAFHLIADGAGELRILRR
;
A
#
# COMPACT_ATOMS: atom_id res chain seq x y z
N MET A 1 -20.10 -3.92 -14.57
CA MET A 1 -21.17 -3.41 -13.67
C MET A 1 -21.11 -4.04 -12.28
N ALA A 2 -20.98 -5.37 -12.12
CA ALA A 2 -20.90 -6.01 -10.80
C ALA A 2 -19.67 -5.63 -9.93
N ASP A 3 -18.53 -5.30 -10.57
CA ASP A 3 -17.30 -4.94 -9.85
C ASP A 3 -17.41 -3.57 -9.17
N ALA A 4 -17.96 -2.57 -9.86
CA ALA A 4 -18.07 -1.18 -9.35
C ALA A 4 -18.97 -1.04 -8.10
N ASP A 5 -20.04 -1.83 -7.99
CA ASP A 5 -20.94 -1.83 -6.82
C ASP A 5 -20.33 -2.59 -5.63
N ARG A 6 -19.64 -3.71 -5.89
CA ARG A 6 -18.85 -4.42 -4.87
C ARG A 6 -17.72 -3.54 -4.35
N GLU A 7 -17.08 -2.82 -5.25
CA GLU A 7 -15.98 -1.89 -4.99
C GLU A 7 -16.44 -0.64 -4.22
N ARG A 8 -17.60 -0.05 -4.55
CA ARG A 8 -18.22 1.01 -3.72
C ARG A 8 -18.56 0.52 -2.31
N ARG A 9 -19.10 -0.70 -2.18
CA ARG A 9 -19.43 -1.30 -0.87
C ARG A 9 -18.19 -1.63 -0.04
N LEU A 10 -17.06 -1.96 -0.66
CA LEU A 10 -15.78 -2.18 0.03
C LEU A 10 -15.10 -0.86 0.41
N LEU A 11 -15.03 0.09 -0.52
CA LEU A 11 -14.25 1.32 -0.37
C LEU A 11 -14.91 2.35 0.55
N GLY A 12 -16.25 2.46 0.57
CA GLY A 12 -16.94 3.41 1.44
C GLY A 12 -16.64 3.20 2.93
N PRO A 13 -16.85 1.99 3.47
CA PRO A 13 -16.51 1.65 4.83
C PRO A 13 -15.00 1.74 5.10
N ILE A 14 -14.17 1.26 4.17
CA ILE A 14 -12.70 1.36 4.26
C ILE A 14 -12.27 2.82 4.42
N ALA A 15 -12.83 3.72 3.61
CA ALA A 15 -12.51 5.12 3.65
C ALA A 15 -13.00 5.83 4.90
N GLY A 16 -14.19 5.47 5.39
CA GLY A 16 -14.71 5.93 6.68
C GLY A 16 -13.85 5.47 7.86
N ALA A 17 -13.42 4.20 7.85
CA ALA A 17 -12.60 3.66 8.93
C ALA A 17 -11.16 4.17 8.93
N ALA A 18 -10.57 4.39 7.74
CA ALA A 18 -9.25 5.01 7.64
C ALA A 18 -9.28 6.45 8.17
N ARG A 19 -10.30 7.23 7.84
CA ARG A 19 -10.51 8.59 8.37
C ARG A 19 -10.74 8.60 9.89
N ALA A 20 -11.60 7.71 10.40
CA ALA A 20 -11.86 7.60 11.83
C ALA A 20 -10.63 7.14 12.64
N ALA A 21 -9.77 6.31 12.03
CA ALA A 21 -8.53 5.84 12.64
C ALA A 21 -7.46 6.94 12.68
N ALA A 22 -7.31 7.73 11.61
CA ALA A 22 -6.31 8.79 11.52
C ALA A 22 -6.47 9.90 12.59
N ALA A 23 -7.67 10.09 13.14
CA ALA A 23 -7.97 11.17 14.09
C ALA A 23 -7.61 10.86 15.55
N ARG A 24 -7.51 9.58 15.95
CA ARG A 24 -7.32 9.19 17.37
C ARG A 24 -6.41 7.96 17.57
N GLU A 25 -5.95 7.33 16.50
CA GLU A 25 -5.20 6.07 16.53
C GLU A 25 -3.78 6.27 16.00
N SER A 26 -2.82 5.45 16.45
CA SER A 26 -1.50 5.43 15.82
C SER A 26 -1.63 4.98 14.36
N LYS A 27 -0.77 5.49 13.45
CA LYS A 27 -0.76 5.09 12.03
C LYS A 27 -0.72 3.57 11.84
N VAL A 28 -0.03 2.87 12.72
CA VAL A 28 0.09 1.39 12.72
C VAL A 28 -1.26 0.72 12.94
N ALA A 29 -2.03 1.21 13.90
CA ALA A 29 -3.32 0.64 14.23
C ALA A 29 -4.38 0.96 13.14
N ALA A 30 -4.31 2.16 12.55
CA ALA A 30 -5.08 2.51 11.36
C ALA A 30 -4.74 1.58 10.17
N LEU A 31 -3.46 1.32 9.94
CA LEU A 31 -2.98 0.42 8.90
C LEU A 31 -3.47 -1.01 9.13
N ASN A 32 -3.32 -1.56 10.34
CA ASN A 32 -3.83 -2.90 10.67
C ASN A 32 -5.34 -3.02 10.44
N ARG A 33 -6.11 -1.99 10.80
CA ARG A 33 -7.56 -1.93 10.58
C ARG A 33 -7.92 -1.93 9.09
N LEU A 34 -7.20 -1.15 8.29
CA LEU A 34 -7.36 -1.08 6.84
C LEU A 34 -7.03 -2.43 6.19
N LEU A 35 -5.88 -3.00 6.57
CA LEU A 35 -5.41 -4.29 6.07
C LEU A 35 -6.32 -5.45 6.44
N ARG A 36 -7.02 -5.44 7.59
CA ARG A 36 -8.02 -6.47 7.93
C ARG A 36 -9.23 -6.48 7.00
N ARG A 37 -9.57 -5.33 6.39
CA ARG A 37 -10.70 -5.19 5.47
C ARG A 37 -10.32 -5.52 4.03
N ILE A 38 -9.05 -5.38 3.69
CA ILE A 38 -8.51 -5.69 2.36
C ILE A 38 -8.01 -7.12 2.39
N GLY A 39 -8.80 -8.07 1.88
CA GLY A 39 -8.42 -9.50 1.82
C GLY A 39 -7.34 -9.82 0.77
N GLU A 40 -6.88 -8.85 0.02
CA GLU A 40 -5.95 -9.01 -1.12
C GLU A 40 -4.55 -8.51 -0.77
N SER A 41 -3.58 -8.80 -1.63
CA SER A 41 -2.22 -8.31 -1.48
C SER A 41 -2.15 -6.79 -1.59
N VAL A 42 -1.36 -6.17 -0.73
CA VAL A 42 -1.25 -4.70 -0.63
C VAL A 42 0.21 -4.28 -0.63
N VAL A 43 0.51 -3.16 -1.28
CA VAL A 43 1.82 -2.51 -1.20
C VAL A 43 1.70 -1.30 -0.27
N VAL A 44 2.57 -1.22 0.73
CA VAL A 44 2.67 -0.09 1.64
C VAL A 44 4.00 0.59 1.42
N PHE A 45 3.96 1.86 1.02
CA PHE A 45 5.14 2.70 0.83
C PHE A 45 5.40 3.58 2.06
N THR A 46 6.68 3.69 2.40
CA THR A 46 7.22 4.65 3.37
C THR A 46 8.56 5.18 2.88
N GLU A 47 8.94 6.38 3.29
CA GLU A 47 10.26 6.91 2.96
C GLU A 47 11.37 6.31 3.85
N TYR A 48 11.00 5.79 5.03
CA TYR A 48 11.97 5.43 6.07
C TYR A 48 12.07 3.91 6.27
N ARG A 49 13.31 3.40 6.23
CA ARG A 49 13.62 1.99 6.50
C ARG A 49 13.24 1.58 7.92
N ASP A 50 13.45 2.46 8.90
CA ASP A 50 13.16 2.16 10.30
C ASP A 50 11.65 2.02 10.52
N THR A 51 10.84 2.90 9.91
CA THR A 51 9.37 2.78 9.88
C THR A 51 8.94 1.45 9.28
N LEU A 52 9.56 1.05 8.16
CA LEU A 52 9.29 -0.25 7.52
C LEU A 52 9.59 -1.42 8.45
N GLN A 53 10.74 -1.42 9.12
CA GLN A 53 11.13 -2.49 10.05
C GLN A 53 10.22 -2.54 11.27
N HIS A 54 9.88 -1.37 11.82
CA HIS A 54 8.95 -1.23 12.92
C HIS A 54 7.56 -1.78 12.55
N LEU A 55 7.05 -1.43 11.35
CA LEU A 55 5.79 -1.97 10.86
C LEU A 55 5.82 -3.47 10.68
N ARG A 56 6.91 -4.02 10.14
CA ARG A 56 7.05 -5.47 9.96
C ARG A 56 6.84 -6.24 11.27
N ALA A 57 7.28 -5.68 12.39
CA ALA A 57 7.09 -6.29 13.72
C ALA A 57 5.66 -6.15 14.27
N LEU A 58 4.90 -5.14 13.83
CA LEU A 58 3.58 -4.80 14.37
C LEU A 58 2.40 -5.18 13.47
N LEU A 59 2.66 -5.54 12.22
CA LEU A 59 1.63 -5.97 11.29
C LEU A 59 1.08 -7.34 11.66
N GLN A 60 -0.24 -7.44 11.70
CA GLN A 60 -0.97 -8.69 11.98
C GLN A 60 -1.11 -9.59 10.75
N ARG A 61 -0.52 -9.21 9.61
CA ARG A 61 -0.53 -9.96 8.36
C ARG A 61 0.90 -10.30 7.94
N PRO A 62 1.12 -11.42 7.23
CA PRO A 62 2.41 -11.72 6.65
C PRO A 62 2.91 -10.55 5.82
N SER A 63 4.09 -10.06 6.17
CA SER A 63 4.70 -8.90 5.54
C SER A 63 6.10 -9.21 5.04
N ILE A 64 6.45 -8.61 3.90
CA ILE A 64 7.72 -8.77 3.21
C ILE A 64 8.34 -7.39 3.07
N ALA A 65 9.61 -7.27 3.46
CA ALA A 65 10.36 -6.03 3.39
C ALA A 65 11.08 -5.90 2.05
N LEU A 66 11.01 -4.72 1.44
CA LEU A 66 11.77 -4.36 0.26
C LEU A 66 12.36 -2.96 0.44
N HIS A 67 13.66 -2.88 0.70
CA HIS A 67 14.36 -1.61 0.93
C HIS A 67 15.71 -1.56 0.23
N GLY A 68 16.26 -0.35 0.05
CA GLY A 68 17.49 -0.13 -0.72
C GLY A 68 18.74 -0.84 -0.19
N GLY A 69 18.75 -1.26 1.07
CA GLY A 69 19.85 -2.06 1.64
C GLY A 69 19.86 -3.54 1.26
N LEU A 70 18.94 -4.03 0.43
CA LEU A 70 18.92 -5.43 -0.04
C LEU A 70 19.82 -5.61 -1.27
N THR A 71 20.49 -6.76 -1.37
CA THR A 71 21.16 -7.16 -2.61
C THR A 71 20.15 -7.42 -3.73
N ARG A 72 20.65 -7.57 -4.96
CA ARG A 72 19.81 -7.89 -6.12
C ARG A 72 19.09 -9.22 -5.94
N GLU A 73 19.78 -10.22 -5.40
CA GLU A 73 19.27 -11.56 -5.15
C GLU A 73 18.22 -11.54 -4.04
N GLU A 74 18.47 -10.81 -2.95
CA GLU A 74 17.51 -10.64 -1.85
C GLU A 74 16.25 -9.90 -2.33
N ARG A 75 16.40 -8.87 -3.15
CA ARG A 75 15.29 -8.17 -3.79
C ARG A 75 14.46 -9.10 -4.65
N ALA A 76 15.09 -9.91 -5.50
CA ALA A 76 14.40 -10.89 -6.33
C ALA A 76 13.65 -11.92 -5.47
N CYS A 77 14.27 -12.40 -4.39
CA CYS A 77 13.65 -13.33 -3.44
C CYS A 77 12.42 -12.71 -2.76
N ALA A 78 12.53 -11.46 -2.28
CA ALA A 78 11.44 -10.74 -1.63
C ALA A 78 10.24 -10.54 -2.59
N LEU A 79 10.51 -10.15 -3.83
CA LEU A 79 9.46 -10.01 -4.86
C LEU A 79 8.81 -11.35 -5.17
N ASN A 80 9.60 -12.40 -5.34
CA ASN A 80 9.09 -13.74 -5.58
C ASN A 80 8.21 -14.23 -4.43
N ALA A 81 8.64 -13.99 -3.19
CA ALA A 81 7.87 -14.33 -2.00
C ALA A 81 6.54 -13.57 -1.94
N PHE A 82 6.49 -12.31 -2.39
CA PHE A 82 5.27 -11.52 -2.42
C PHE A 82 4.29 -12.04 -3.48
N ILE A 83 4.79 -12.34 -4.68
CA ILE A 83 4.00 -12.90 -5.78
C ILE A 83 3.38 -14.24 -5.38
N HIS A 84 4.14 -15.11 -4.71
CA HIS A 84 3.71 -16.45 -4.32
C HIS A 84 2.97 -16.51 -2.98
N ARG A 85 2.74 -15.36 -2.32
CA ARG A 85 2.00 -15.29 -1.06
C ARG A 85 0.80 -14.34 -1.17
N PRO A 86 -0.31 -14.78 -1.79
CA PRO A 86 -1.53 -13.99 -1.88
C PRO A 86 -2.01 -13.49 -0.52
N GLY A 87 -2.49 -12.25 -0.46
CA GLY A 87 -2.95 -11.65 0.78
C GLY A 87 -1.82 -11.28 1.75
N SER A 88 -0.57 -11.18 1.27
CA SER A 88 0.54 -10.60 2.04
C SER A 88 0.66 -9.10 1.82
N VAL A 89 1.50 -8.46 2.65
CA VAL A 89 1.81 -7.03 2.56
C VAL A 89 3.25 -6.85 2.10
N LEU A 90 3.47 -6.15 0.99
CA LEU A 90 4.80 -5.69 0.61
C LEU A 90 5.04 -4.32 1.25
N LEU A 91 5.96 -4.25 2.19
CA LEU A 91 6.45 -3.01 2.74
C LEU A 91 7.64 -2.55 1.89
N ALA A 92 7.55 -1.39 1.26
CA ALA A 92 8.57 -0.90 0.35
C ALA A 92 9.02 0.53 0.67
N THR A 93 10.33 0.78 0.57
CA THR A 93 10.86 2.15 0.46
C THR A 93 10.86 2.60 -0.99
N ASP A 94 10.77 3.91 -1.23
CA ASP A 94 10.84 4.49 -2.58
C ASP A 94 12.01 3.99 -3.42
N ALA A 95 13.22 4.05 -2.85
CA ALA A 95 14.44 3.62 -3.53
C ALA A 95 14.39 2.15 -3.99
N ALA A 96 13.66 1.29 -3.28
CA ALA A 96 13.55 -0.13 -3.61
C ALA A 96 12.33 -0.43 -4.51
N GLY A 97 11.34 0.46 -4.46
CA GLY A 97 10.12 0.45 -5.26
C GLY A 97 10.33 0.87 -6.72
N GLU A 98 11.43 1.57 -7.02
CA GLU A 98 11.74 1.99 -8.39
C GLU A 98 11.91 0.78 -9.33
N GLY A 99 11.26 0.86 -10.50
CA GLY A 99 11.34 -0.17 -11.54
C GLY A 99 10.57 -1.48 -11.25
N LEU A 100 9.75 -1.54 -10.20
CA LEU A 100 8.92 -2.73 -9.93
C LEU A 100 7.69 -2.81 -10.83
N ASN A 101 7.37 -4.02 -11.29
CA ASN A 101 6.13 -4.32 -11.99
C ASN A 101 5.25 -5.18 -11.07
N LEU A 102 4.32 -4.56 -10.33
CA LEU A 102 3.46 -5.23 -9.35
C LEU A 102 1.99 -5.36 -9.82
N HIS A 103 1.74 -4.98 -11.07
CA HIS A 103 0.42 -4.91 -11.72
C HIS A 103 -0.41 -6.19 -11.59
N HIS A 104 0.23 -7.36 -11.65
CA HIS A 104 -0.46 -8.65 -11.59
C HIS A 104 -0.68 -9.16 -10.16
N SER A 105 0.03 -8.62 -9.18
CA SER A 105 0.10 -9.18 -7.82
C SER A 105 -0.66 -8.36 -6.79
N CYS A 106 -0.98 -7.11 -7.09
CA CYS A 106 -1.75 -6.25 -6.20
C CYS A 106 -2.48 -5.17 -7.01
N ARG A 107 -3.52 -4.59 -6.40
CA ARG A 107 -4.25 -3.43 -6.93
C ARG A 107 -4.42 -2.31 -5.92
N THR A 108 -3.86 -2.48 -4.72
CA THR A 108 -3.97 -1.50 -3.64
C THR A 108 -2.60 -1.01 -3.20
N VAL A 109 -2.46 0.31 -3.16
CA VAL A 109 -1.29 1.03 -2.68
C VAL A 109 -1.68 1.86 -1.47
N ILE A 110 -0.90 1.77 -0.39
CA ILE A 110 -1.03 2.61 0.79
C ILE A 110 0.27 3.38 0.97
N ASN A 111 0.17 4.69 1.09
CA ASN A 111 1.31 5.56 1.38
C ASN A 111 1.22 6.03 2.83
N LEU A 112 2.23 5.77 3.65
CA LEU A 112 2.27 6.26 5.04
C LEU A 112 2.66 7.74 5.13
N GLU A 113 3.40 8.20 4.13
CA GLU A 113 3.83 9.57 3.96
C GLU A 113 3.61 9.97 2.50
N LEU A 114 3.18 11.22 2.30
CA LEU A 114 3.17 11.84 0.99
C LEU A 114 4.59 12.29 0.65
N PRO A 115 5.15 11.87 -0.50
CA PRO A 115 6.42 12.43 -0.94
C PRO A 115 6.23 13.89 -1.30
N TRP A 116 7.22 14.73 -0.99
CA TRP A 116 7.23 16.16 -1.34
C TRP A 116 7.08 16.42 -2.84
N ASN A 117 7.44 15.44 -3.66
CA ASN A 117 7.30 15.49 -5.11
C ASN A 117 6.07 14.67 -5.56
N PRO A 118 4.99 15.30 -6.07
CA PRO A 118 3.81 14.61 -6.58
C PRO A 118 4.10 13.57 -7.67
N MET A 119 5.17 13.77 -8.46
CA MET A 119 5.58 12.82 -9.48
C MET A 119 5.98 11.46 -8.87
N ARG A 120 6.59 11.45 -7.67
CA ARG A 120 6.91 10.20 -6.97
C ARG A 120 5.65 9.43 -6.62
N LEU A 121 4.59 10.13 -6.22
CA LEU A 121 3.30 9.50 -5.90
C LEU A 121 2.68 8.83 -7.13
N GLU A 122 2.64 9.54 -8.25
CA GLU A 122 2.16 9.01 -9.53
C GLU A 122 3.00 7.81 -10.00
N GLN A 123 4.33 7.87 -9.84
CA GLN A 123 5.21 6.75 -10.15
C GLN A 123 4.94 5.53 -9.27
N ARG A 124 4.67 5.70 -7.96
CA ARG A 124 4.28 4.60 -7.06
C ARG A 124 3.00 3.93 -7.54
N ILE A 125 1.99 4.72 -7.87
CA ILE A 125 0.70 4.21 -8.38
C ILE A 125 0.91 3.49 -9.70
N GLY A 126 1.70 4.05 -10.62
CA GLY A 126 2.07 3.42 -11.89
C GLY A 126 2.88 2.12 -11.77
N ARG A 127 3.39 1.75 -10.58
CA ARG A 127 3.96 0.40 -10.35
C ARG A 127 2.91 -0.67 -10.13
N VAL A 128 1.67 -0.25 -9.83
CA VAL A 128 0.51 -1.09 -9.57
C VAL A 128 -0.58 -0.92 -10.64
N ASP A 129 -0.57 0.22 -11.35
CA ASP A 129 -1.41 0.52 -12.49
C ASP A 129 -0.64 0.39 -13.82
N ARG A 130 -1.10 -0.48 -14.73
CA ARG A 130 -0.68 -0.46 -16.14
C ARG A 130 -1.82 0.04 -17.02
N ILE A 131 -1.49 0.91 -17.97
CA ILE A 131 -2.38 1.28 -19.08
C ILE A 131 -2.91 -0.01 -19.75
N GLY A 132 -4.24 -0.20 -19.73
CA GLY A 132 -4.93 -1.37 -20.30
C GLY A 132 -5.35 -2.45 -19.29
N GLN A 133 -5.09 -2.25 -18.00
CA GLN A 133 -5.55 -3.16 -16.94
C GLN A 133 -7.07 -2.99 -16.68
N ALA A 134 -7.80 -4.10 -16.59
CA ALA A 134 -9.27 -4.09 -16.43
C ALA A 134 -9.76 -3.80 -15.00
N HIS A 135 -8.84 -3.73 -14.03
CA HIS A 135 -9.16 -3.62 -12.61
C HIS A 135 -8.72 -2.26 -12.07
N THR A 136 -9.63 -1.57 -11.39
CA THR A 136 -9.35 -0.28 -10.74
C THR A 136 -8.23 -0.42 -9.71
N VAL A 137 -7.28 0.52 -9.76
CA VAL A 137 -6.25 0.63 -8.71
C VAL A 137 -6.76 1.54 -7.59
N HIS A 138 -6.44 1.18 -6.35
CA HIS A 138 -6.80 1.93 -5.15
C HIS A 138 -5.56 2.49 -4.48
N ALA A 139 -5.42 3.81 -4.48
CA ALA A 139 -4.40 4.50 -3.70
C ALA A 139 -5.00 5.08 -2.42
N PHE A 140 -4.33 4.84 -1.29
CA PHE A 140 -4.65 5.41 0.02
C PHE A 140 -3.44 6.17 0.57
N HIS A 141 -3.69 7.24 1.31
CA HIS A 141 -2.66 8.03 1.99
C HIS A 141 -3.01 8.15 3.48
N LEU A 142 -2.12 7.69 4.36
CA LEU A 142 -2.28 7.71 5.81
C LEU A 142 -1.51 8.88 6.43
N ILE A 143 -2.09 10.07 6.33
CA ILE A 143 -1.53 11.31 6.89
C ILE A 143 -1.94 11.38 8.37
N ALA A 144 -0.97 11.63 9.26
CA ALA A 144 -1.25 11.85 10.68
C ALA A 144 -1.33 13.36 10.97
N ASP A 145 -2.33 13.68 11.80
CA ASP A 145 -2.65 14.93 12.47
C ASP A 145 -3.56 15.95 11.74
N GLY A 146 -4.74 16.18 12.33
CA GLY A 146 -5.77 17.18 11.96
C GLY A 146 -6.50 17.00 10.62
N ALA A 147 -5.82 16.52 9.58
CA ALA A 147 -6.30 16.50 8.20
C ALA A 147 -5.99 15.15 7.54
N GLY A 148 -6.56 14.08 8.09
CA GLY A 148 -6.53 12.74 7.49
C GLY A 148 -7.30 12.71 6.18
N GLU A 149 -6.79 13.33 5.12
CA GLU A 149 -7.37 13.28 3.79
C GLU A 149 -6.99 11.94 3.16
N LEU A 150 -7.92 11.00 3.24
CA LEU A 150 -7.87 9.81 2.42
C LEU A 150 -8.28 10.19 0.99
N ARG A 151 -7.31 10.62 0.18
CA ARG A 151 -7.55 10.88 -1.24
C ARG A 151 -7.55 9.56 -2.01
N ILE A 152 -8.74 9.10 -2.37
CA ILE A 152 -8.93 7.91 -3.21
C ILE A 152 -8.70 8.34 -4.66
N LEU A 153 -7.53 8.05 -5.21
CA LEU A 153 -7.31 8.16 -6.65
C LEU A 153 -7.85 6.88 -7.30
N ARG A 154 -8.90 7.05 -8.11
CA ARG A 154 -9.41 6.01 -9.02
C ARG A 154 -8.88 6.34 -10.42
N ARG A 155 -8.15 5.43 -11.02
CA ARG A 155 -7.82 5.44 -12.45
C ARG A 155 -8.32 4.14 -13.07
#